data_AF-A0A353LWB5-F1
#
_entry.id   AF-A0A353LWB5-F1
#
_cell.length_a   1.000
_cell.length_b   1.000
_cell.length_c   1.000
_cell.angle_alpha   90.00
_cell.angle_beta   90.00
_cell.angle_gamma   90.00
#
_symmetry.space_group_name_H-M   'P 1'
#
loop_
_entity.id
_entity.type
_entity.pdbx_description
1 polymer ?
#
loop_
_entity_poly.entity_id
_entity_poly.type
_entity_poly.pdbx_seq_one_letter_code
_entity_poly.pdbx_strand_id
1 'polypeptide(L)'
;MSVDPKEIREARLAAEDVLALLDDVEKQLKSARNWGFYDMIGGGFFSSLIKHGKIDRAETLLRQVESKLLRLQQELSDVAIGLGPRVNISNFERFMDVAFDNIISDWMVQSRIHNSLSEVAELRVAIERVLENLRRIEQDNVK
;
A
#
# COMPACT_ATOMS: atom_id res chain seq x y z
N MET A 1 5.48 5.77 29.35
CA MET A 1 6.09 5.04 28.22
C MET A 1 6.08 5.98 27.05
N SER A 2 7.26 6.31 26.54
CA SER A 2 7.43 6.96 25.24
C SER A 2 7.43 5.87 24.17
N VAL A 3 7.00 6.18 22.95
CA VAL A 3 7.14 5.26 21.81
C VAL A 3 8.62 4.92 21.63
N ASP A 4 8.93 3.66 21.37
CA ASP A 4 10.27 3.27 20.99
C ASP A 4 10.55 3.79 19.56
N PRO A 5 11.58 4.64 19.34
CA PRO A 5 11.95 5.11 18.01
C PRO A 5 12.22 4.00 16.99
N LYS A 6 12.48 2.77 17.45
CA LYS A 6 12.57 1.57 16.62
C LYS A 6 11.23 1.25 15.94
N GLU A 7 10.12 1.28 16.67
CA GLU A 7 8.79 0.92 16.17
C GLU A 7 8.31 1.90 15.09
N ILE A 8 8.54 3.21 15.30
CA ILE A 8 8.23 4.25 14.30
C ILE A 8 9.05 4.00 13.02
N ARG A 9 10.32 3.62 13.17
CA ARG A 9 11.20 3.35 12.02
C ARG A 9 10.77 2.10 11.27
N GLU A 10 10.40 1.03 11.97
CA GLU A 10 9.92 -0.22 11.37
C GLU A 10 8.61 0.01 10.61
N ALA A 11 7.67 0.76 11.19
CA ALA A 11 6.43 1.15 10.52
C ALA A 11 6.71 2.01 9.26
N ARG A 12 7.66 2.94 9.32
CA ARG A 12 8.06 3.75 8.15
C ARG A 12 8.66 2.89 7.04
N LEU A 13 9.58 1.99 7.39
CA LEU A 13 10.21 1.08 6.42
C LEU A 13 9.17 0.16 5.78
N ALA A 14 8.21 -0.35 6.57
CA ALA A 14 7.12 -1.17 6.03
C ALA A 14 6.23 -0.39 5.06
N ALA A 15 5.93 0.89 5.33
CA ALA A 15 5.16 1.72 4.41
C ALA A 15 5.94 2.10 3.14
N GLU A 16 7.24 2.38 3.26
CA GLU A 16 8.12 2.63 2.10
C GLU A 16 8.23 1.39 1.20
N ASP A 17 8.34 0.19 1.78
CA ASP A 17 8.31 -1.10 1.07
C ASP A 17 7.00 -1.28 0.26
N VAL A 18 5.85 -0.94 0.86
CA VAL A 18 4.54 -1.00 0.18
C VAL A 18 4.52 -0.05 -1.01
N LEU A 19 4.96 1.20 -0.85
CA LEU A 19 4.98 2.18 -1.94
C LEU A 19 5.88 1.74 -3.11
N ALA A 20 7.05 1.18 -2.81
CA ALA A 20 7.95 0.66 -3.84
C ALA A 20 7.31 -0.49 -4.64
N LEU A 21 6.56 -1.38 -3.99
CA LEU A 21 5.82 -2.43 -4.69
C LEU A 21 4.66 -1.88 -5.51
N LEU A 22 3.94 -0.86 -5.01
CA LEU A 22 2.87 -0.21 -5.76
C LEU A 22 3.37 0.47 -7.04
N ASP A 23 4.57 1.06 -7.03
CA ASP A 23 5.23 1.57 -8.24
C ASP A 23 5.39 0.47 -9.31
N ASP A 24 5.82 -0.72 -8.90
CA ASP A 24 6.04 -1.83 -9.83
C ASP A 24 4.72 -2.42 -10.33
N VAL A 25 3.70 -2.53 -9.47
CA VAL A 25 2.33 -2.90 -9.88
C VAL A 25 1.81 -1.92 -10.93
N GLU A 26 1.91 -0.62 -10.67
CA GLU A 26 1.44 0.43 -11.57
C GLU A 26 2.12 0.37 -12.94
N LYS A 27 3.45 0.14 -12.97
CA LYS A 27 4.20 -0.06 -14.22
C LYS A 27 3.70 -1.27 -15.00
N GLN A 28 3.46 -2.41 -14.33
CA GLN A 28 2.95 -3.62 -15.00
C GLN A 28 1.54 -3.41 -15.55
N LEU A 29 0.64 -2.81 -14.77
CA LEU A 29 -0.74 -2.52 -15.19
C LEU A 29 -0.79 -1.54 -16.37
N LYS A 30 0.00 -0.46 -16.34
CA LYS A 30 0.14 0.48 -17.48
C LYS A 30 0.68 -0.22 -18.72
N SER A 31 1.68 -1.10 -18.56
CA SER A 31 2.21 -1.88 -19.68
C SER A 31 1.11 -2.78 -20.27
N ALA A 32 0.41 -3.57 -19.44
CA ALA A 32 -0.66 -4.45 -19.89
C ALA A 32 -1.77 -3.70 -20.65
N ARG A 33 -2.19 -2.53 -20.16
CA ARG A 33 -3.17 -1.67 -20.84
C ARG A 33 -2.67 -1.20 -22.21
N ASN A 34 -1.41 -0.78 -22.32
CA ASN A 34 -0.84 -0.32 -23.58
C ASN A 34 -0.80 -1.46 -24.62
N TRP A 35 -0.48 -2.69 -24.20
CA TRP A 35 -0.56 -3.87 -25.08
C TRP A 35 -1.98 -4.18 -25.57
N GLY A 36 -3.01 -3.90 -24.76
CA GLY A 36 -4.41 -4.01 -25.17
C GLY A 36 -4.81 -3.04 -26.30
N PHE A 37 -4.19 -1.86 -26.38
CA PHE A 37 -4.41 -0.92 -27.48
C PHE A 37 -3.72 -1.35 -28.80
N TYR A 38 -2.53 -1.98 -28.71
CA TYR A 38 -1.83 -2.50 -29.89
C TYR A 38 -2.59 -3.63 -30.59
N ASP A 39 -3.36 -4.45 -29.85
CA ASP A 39 -4.24 -5.49 -30.42
C ASP A 39 -5.34 -4.93 -31.35
N MET A 40 -5.87 -3.74 -31.07
CA MET A 40 -6.93 -3.13 -31.87
C MET A 40 -6.44 -2.46 -33.16
N ILE A 41 -5.14 -2.16 -33.26
CA ILE A 41 -4.56 -1.42 -34.40
C ILE A 41 -3.70 -2.33 -35.31
N GLY A 42 -3.20 -3.46 -34.80
CA GLY A 42 -2.15 -4.26 -35.48
C GLY A 42 -2.57 -5.60 -36.11
N GLY A 43 -3.83 -6.03 -36.03
CA GLY A 43 -4.26 -7.28 -36.68
C GLY A 43 -3.78 -8.57 -35.96
N GLY A 44 -4.50 -8.96 -34.92
CA GLY A 44 -5.06 -10.32 -34.82
C GLY A 44 -4.20 -11.55 -34.47
N PHE A 45 -2.87 -11.53 -34.33
CA PHE A 45 -2.12 -12.80 -34.15
C PHE A 45 -1.20 -12.97 -32.93
N PHE A 46 -0.94 -11.93 -32.12
CA PHE A 46 0.04 -12.02 -31.01
C PHE A 46 -0.54 -11.88 -29.59
N SER A 47 -1.87 -11.86 -29.41
CA SER A 47 -2.50 -11.32 -28.19
C SER A 47 -2.63 -12.27 -27.00
N SER A 48 -2.71 -13.59 -27.19
CA SER A 48 -3.07 -14.50 -26.08
C SER A 48 -1.92 -14.98 -25.20
N LEU A 49 -0.71 -15.17 -25.76
CA LEU A 49 0.42 -15.79 -25.02
C LEU A 49 1.25 -14.78 -24.21
N ILE A 50 1.30 -13.51 -24.64
CA ILE A 50 2.02 -12.44 -23.93
C ILE A 50 1.16 -11.83 -22.80
N LYS A 51 -0.18 -11.91 -22.89
CA LYS A 51 -1.09 -11.37 -21.87
C LYS A 51 -1.04 -12.12 -20.54
N HIS A 52 -0.84 -13.44 -20.55
CA HIS A 52 -0.75 -14.21 -19.30
C HIS A 52 0.44 -13.76 -18.44
N GLY A 53 1.66 -13.73 -18.99
CA GLY A 53 2.85 -13.46 -18.18
C GLY A 53 2.91 -12.09 -17.49
N LYS A 54 2.26 -11.05 -18.03
CA LYS A 54 2.20 -9.72 -17.40
C LYS A 54 1.14 -9.62 -16.31
N ILE A 55 0.00 -10.27 -16.52
CA ILE A 55 -1.07 -10.35 -15.53
C ILE A 55 -0.58 -11.20 -14.35
N ASP A 56 0.05 -12.34 -14.61
CA ASP A 56 0.63 -13.21 -13.57
C ASP A 56 1.69 -12.47 -12.74
N ARG A 57 2.49 -11.61 -13.40
CA ARG A 57 3.51 -10.79 -12.72
C ARG A 57 2.89 -9.69 -11.87
N ALA A 58 1.85 -9.01 -12.37
CA ALA A 58 1.10 -8.03 -11.59
C ALA A 58 0.44 -8.69 -10.37
N GLU A 59 -0.18 -9.87 -10.55
CA GLU A 59 -0.78 -10.65 -9.46
C GLU A 59 0.25 -11.07 -8.40
N THR A 60 1.44 -11.46 -8.83
CA THR A 60 2.56 -11.79 -7.93
C THR A 60 3.05 -10.57 -7.14
N LEU A 61 3.08 -9.39 -7.75
CA LEU A 61 3.41 -8.14 -7.06
C LEU A 61 2.30 -7.74 -6.08
N LEU A 62 1.03 -7.90 -6.46
CA LEU A 62 -0.12 -7.61 -5.61
C LEU A 62 -0.15 -8.48 -4.35
N ARG A 63 0.17 -9.78 -4.47
CA ARG A 63 0.35 -10.67 -3.30
C ARG A 63 1.47 -10.19 -2.37
N GLN A 64 2.55 -9.63 -2.92
CA GLN A 64 3.61 -9.05 -2.11
C GLN A 64 3.16 -7.77 -1.41
N VAL A 65 2.38 -6.92 -2.10
CA VAL A 65 1.75 -5.73 -1.49
C VAL A 65 0.88 -6.16 -0.30
N GLU A 66 -0.01 -7.14 -0.47
CA GLU A 66 -0.85 -7.68 0.61
C GLU A 66 -0.02 -8.12 1.82
N SER A 67 1.03 -8.92 1.60
CA SER A 67 1.92 -9.36 2.68
C SER A 67 2.61 -8.18 3.40
N LYS A 68 2.99 -7.13 2.67
CA LYS A 68 3.62 -5.93 3.25
C LYS A 68 2.61 -5.04 3.96
N LEU A 69 1.36 -4.97 3.51
CA LEU A 69 0.27 -4.27 4.20
C LEU A 69 -0.04 -4.92 5.54
N LEU A 70 -0.08 -6.26 5.61
CA LEU A 70 -0.24 -6.99 6.89
C LEU A 70 0.90 -6.67 7.86
N ARG A 71 2.14 -6.64 7.36
CA ARG A 71 3.28 -6.22 8.19
C ARG A 71 3.11 -4.78 8.68
N LEU A 72 2.81 -3.85 7.78
CA LEU A 72 2.61 -2.45 8.13
C LEU A 72 1.51 -2.28 9.19
N GLN A 73 0.42 -3.03 9.11
CA GLN A 73 -0.64 -3.07 10.11
C GLN A 73 -0.11 -3.44 11.50
N GLN A 74 0.75 -4.46 11.57
CA GLN A 74 1.36 -4.91 12.80
C GLN A 74 2.27 -3.83 13.41
N GLU A 75 3.21 -3.28 12.63
CA GLU A 75 4.14 -2.26 13.12
C GLU A 75 3.40 -0.99 13.60
N LEU A 76 2.30 -0.62 12.94
CA LEU A 76 1.48 0.52 13.35
C LEU A 76 0.70 0.27 14.64
N SER A 77 0.27 -0.97 14.88
CA SER A 77 -0.32 -1.37 16.15
C SER A 77 0.70 -1.25 17.28
N ASP A 78 1.95 -1.65 17.04
CA ASP A 78 3.03 -1.56 18.04
C ASP A 78 3.38 -0.09 18.35
N VAL A 79 3.38 0.79 17.34
CA VAL A 79 3.47 2.25 17.53
C VAL A 79 2.32 2.79 18.38
N ALA A 80 1.07 2.39 18.09
CA ALA A 80 -0.11 2.84 18.84
C ALA A 80 -0.05 2.43 20.32
N ILE A 81 0.31 1.17 20.60
CA ILE A 81 0.50 0.66 21.97
C ILE A 81 1.60 1.45 22.70
N GLY A 82 2.70 1.77 22.01
CA GLY A 82 3.83 2.52 22.57
C GLY A 82 3.51 3.97 22.95
N LEU A 83 2.55 4.62 22.26
CA LEU A 83 2.19 6.02 22.49
C LEU A 83 1.50 6.24 23.86
N GLY A 84 0.65 5.30 24.29
CA GLY A 84 -0.05 5.31 25.58
C GLY A 84 -1.05 6.47 25.82
N PRO A 85 -2.05 6.34 26.70
CA PRO A 85 -3.23 7.24 26.76
C PRO A 85 -3.00 8.72 27.14
N ARG A 86 -1.75 9.19 27.30
CA ARG A 86 -1.39 10.58 27.68
C ARG A 86 -0.98 11.48 26.52
N VAL A 87 -0.62 10.91 25.36
CA VAL A 87 -0.45 11.68 24.13
C VAL A 87 -1.83 11.85 23.50
N ASN A 88 -2.07 12.92 22.74
CA ASN A 88 -3.34 13.17 22.04
C ASN A 88 -3.51 12.18 20.86
N ILE A 89 -3.52 10.88 21.17
CA ILE A 89 -3.52 9.73 20.26
C ILE A 89 -4.84 9.63 19.49
N SER A 90 -5.92 10.24 20.01
CA SER A 90 -7.23 10.23 19.37
C SER A 90 -7.19 10.58 17.88
N ASN A 91 -6.24 11.41 17.44
CA ASN A 91 -6.12 11.77 16.04
C ASN A 91 -5.39 10.71 15.20
N PHE A 92 -4.38 10.04 15.75
CA PHE A 92 -3.64 8.98 15.06
C PHE A 92 -4.42 7.67 15.03
N GLU A 93 -4.99 7.23 16.15
CA GLU A 93 -5.89 6.06 16.21
C GLU A 93 -7.07 6.24 15.24
N ARG A 94 -7.77 7.38 15.30
CA ARG A 94 -8.88 7.65 14.38
C ARG A 94 -8.43 7.68 12.91
N PHE A 95 -7.24 8.21 12.63
CA PHE A 95 -6.69 8.17 11.27
C PHE A 95 -6.40 6.74 10.83
N MET A 96 -5.81 5.93 11.71
CA MET A 96 -5.49 4.53 11.46
C MET A 96 -6.74 3.72 11.21
N ASP A 97 -7.77 3.85 12.04
CA ASP A 97 -9.07 3.22 11.84
C ASP A 97 -9.64 3.60 10.47
N VAL A 98 -9.62 4.90 10.13
CA VAL A 98 -10.16 5.35 8.83
C VAL A 98 -9.35 4.83 7.64
N ALA A 99 -8.02 4.86 7.70
CA ALA A 99 -7.16 4.43 6.60
C ALA A 99 -7.17 2.90 6.42
N PHE A 100 -7.07 2.15 7.53
CA PHE A 100 -7.08 0.70 7.49
C PHE A 100 -8.45 0.12 7.22
N ASP A 101 -9.51 0.59 7.87
CA ASP A 101 -10.83 -0.01 7.69
C ASP A 101 -11.43 0.32 6.31
N ASN A 102 -11.28 1.56 5.82
CA ASN A 102 -11.99 1.99 4.60
C ASN A 102 -11.21 1.86 3.29
N ILE A 103 -9.87 1.82 3.32
CA ILE A 103 -9.07 1.81 2.07
C ILE A 103 -8.20 0.58 2.01
N ILE A 104 -7.38 0.34 3.03
CA ILE A 104 -6.40 -0.74 2.99
C ILE A 104 -7.09 -2.10 3.13
N SER A 105 -8.00 -2.28 4.09
CA SER A 105 -8.73 -3.55 4.30
C SER A 105 -9.70 -3.82 3.17
N ASP A 106 -10.44 -2.80 2.71
CA ASP A 106 -11.30 -2.91 1.53
C ASP A 106 -10.50 -3.38 0.31
N TRP A 107 -9.31 -2.80 0.09
CA TRP A 107 -8.42 -3.25 -0.97
C TRP A 107 -7.93 -4.69 -0.74
N MET A 108 -7.52 -5.07 0.47
CA MET A 108 -7.09 -6.45 0.76
C MET A 108 -8.21 -7.47 0.49
N VAL A 109 -9.45 -7.14 0.84
CA VAL A 109 -10.63 -7.99 0.60
C VAL A 109 -11.02 -8.03 -0.87
N GLN A 110 -11.01 -6.88 -1.56
CA GLN A 110 -11.45 -6.72 -2.95
C GLN A 110 -10.35 -6.97 -3.99
N SER A 111 -9.08 -7.09 -3.59
CA SER A 111 -7.93 -7.32 -4.50
C SER A 111 -8.10 -8.56 -5.39
N ARG A 112 -9.10 -9.41 -5.09
CA ARG A 112 -9.62 -10.39 -6.02
C ARG A 112 -10.35 -9.70 -7.18
N ILE A 113 -9.61 -9.59 -8.29
CA ILE A 113 -10.11 -9.72 -9.67
C ILE A 113 -10.64 -8.42 -10.32
N HIS A 114 -10.47 -7.22 -9.74
CA HIS A 114 -10.77 -5.95 -10.46
C HIS A 114 -9.64 -4.89 -10.46
N ASN A 115 -8.39 -5.36 -10.36
CA ASN A 115 -7.13 -4.59 -10.37
C ASN A 115 -7.05 -3.41 -11.34
N SER A 116 -7.55 -2.25 -10.90
CA SER A 116 -7.50 -1.02 -11.69
C SER A 116 -6.35 -0.14 -11.22
N LEU A 117 -5.84 0.68 -12.15
CA LEU A 117 -4.88 1.72 -11.80
C LEU A 117 -5.46 2.73 -10.78
N SER A 118 -6.79 2.84 -10.67
CA SER A 118 -7.45 3.69 -9.68
C SER A 118 -7.24 3.14 -8.26
N GLU A 119 -7.52 1.85 -8.06
CA GLU A 119 -7.36 1.19 -6.75
C GLU A 119 -5.91 1.27 -6.25
N VAL A 120 -4.94 1.05 -7.14
CA VAL A 120 -3.51 1.18 -6.80
C VAL A 120 -3.17 2.62 -6.40
N ALA A 121 -3.75 3.62 -7.07
CA ALA A 121 -3.54 5.02 -6.73
C ALA A 121 -4.20 5.40 -5.39
N GLU A 122 -5.41 4.92 -5.12
CA GLU A 122 -6.11 5.14 -3.86
C GLU A 122 -5.36 4.53 -2.67
N LEU A 123 -4.92 3.28 -2.82
CA LEU A 123 -4.09 2.63 -1.81
C LEU A 123 -2.78 3.39 -1.59
N ARG A 124 -2.09 3.82 -2.65
CA ARG A 124 -0.88 4.64 -2.55
C ARG A 124 -1.12 5.89 -1.70
N VAL A 125 -2.18 6.63 -1.98
CA VAL A 125 -2.53 7.86 -1.23
C VAL A 125 -2.77 7.55 0.25
N ALA A 126 -3.40 6.42 0.58
CA ALA A 126 -3.59 6.01 1.97
C ALA A 126 -2.23 5.76 2.67
N ILE A 127 -1.32 5.04 2.01
CA ILE A 127 0.01 4.73 2.57
C ILE A 127 0.89 5.97 2.70
N GLU A 128 0.83 6.92 1.75
CA GLU A 128 1.52 8.21 1.86
C GLU A 128 1.04 9.01 3.08
N ARG A 129 -0.27 8.98 3.37
CA ARG A 129 -0.83 9.61 4.56
C ARG A 129 -0.38 8.92 5.85
N VAL A 130 -0.23 7.59 5.85
CA VAL A 130 0.34 6.84 6.98
C VAL A 130 1.78 7.32 7.26
N LEU A 131 2.61 7.40 6.22
CA LEU A 131 3.99 7.90 6.36
C LEU A 131 4.07 9.32 6.90
N GLU A 132 3.20 10.21 6.42
CA GLU A 132 3.15 11.59 6.90
C GLU A 132 2.78 11.65 8.39
N ASN A 133 1.82 10.84 8.86
CA ASN A 133 1.49 10.76 10.27
C ASN A 133 2.63 10.19 11.11
N LEU A 134 3.31 9.13 10.65
CA LEU A 134 4.48 8.56 11.32
C LEU A 134 5.60 9.60 11.49
N ARG A 135 5.86 10.41 10.46
CA ARG A 135 6.86 11.50 10.53
C ARG A 135 6.49 12.57 11.54
N ARG A 136 5.21 12.92 11.66
CA ARG A 136 4.73 13.87 12.68
C ARG A 136 4.93 13.33 14.08
N ILE A 137 4.57 12.08 14.31
CA ILE A 137 4.78 11.40 15.60
C ILE A 137 6.27 11.36 15.96
N GLU A 138 7.14 11.08 14.99
CA GLU A 138 8.58 11.11 15.19
C GLU A 138 9.08 12.51 15.61
N GLN A 139 8.61 13.57 14.94
CA GLN A 139 8.98 14.95 15.25
C GLN A 139 8.49 15.41 16.64
N ASP A 140 7.28 14.99 17.04
CA ASP A 140 6.70 15.36 18.32
C ASP A 140 7.34 14.60 19.49
N ASN A 141 7.83 13.38 19.28
CA ASN A 141 8.56 12.61 20.31
C ASN A 141 10.02 13.06 20.52
N VAL A 142 10.56 13.89 19.63
CA VAL A 142 11.93 14.45 19.76
C VAL A 142 11.93 15.77 20.56
N LYS A 143 10.77 16.36 20.86
CA LYS A 143 10.61 17.58 21.68
C LYS A 143 10.33 17.24 23.14
#